data_AF-A0A1I5TEW7-F1
#
_entry.id   AF-A0A1I5TEW7-F1
#
_cell.length_a   1.000
_cell.length_b   1.000
_cell.length_c   1.000
_cell.angle_alpha   90.00
_cell.angle_beta   90.00
_cell.angle_gamma   90.00
#
_symmetry.space_group_name_H-M   'P 1'
#
loop_
_entity.id
_entity.type
_entity.pdbx_description
1 polymer ?
#
loop_
_entity_poly.entity_id
_entity_poly.type
_entity_poly.pdbx_seq_one_letter_code
_entity_poly.pdbx_strand_id
1 'polypeptide(L)'
;MIRKLSILLIALIAGSCLVAFLIWAERRPAAHYLSDLRSSISSAPAPAQTRGNLLLIRPQLYPMDYQSPAHLRLKLAAALDNARDAGLLGPDTLVALPEHIGTWLLARGEKVEFYQARSRQEVRDWLLLGNPLLAIEALLLNLDAERLDEALLRMKAEQMAEDYQQLFGGLAREYRVTLLAGSILLPEPRVEDGRLLSGEGPLRNLSLVFSPQGTIQGSPHLEPWPWRADATPAQRLSVGTVDYRVERDWRPGYPQSSLHLVDGDLSSPALFLRGKLDWPIGGASRDILLIPREVEQASPAPGSHLLNIWIAAE
;
A
#
# COMPACT_ATOMS: atom_id res chain seq x y z
N MET A 1 19.84 -56.80 1.19
CA MET A 1 19.42 -56.20 -0.09
C MET A 1 18.11 -55.42 0.04
N ILE A 2 17.06 -56.03 0.60
CA ILE A 2 15.72 -55.42 0.77
C ILE A 2 15.76 -54.06 1.49
N ARG A 3 16.48 -53.93 2.61
CA ARG A 3 16.60 -52.64 3.34
C ARG A 3 17.18 -51.49 2.49
N LYS A 4 18.18 -51.77 1.64
CA LYS A 4 18.79 -50.76 0.76
C LYS A 4 17.83 -50.35 -0.36
N LEU A 5 17.09 -51.31 -0.92
CA LEU A 5 16.06 -51.06 -1.93
C LEU A 5 14.88 -50.25 -1.35
N SER A 6 14.44 -50.56 -0.13
CA SER A 6 13.39 -49.81 0.56
C SER A 6 13.82 -48.37 0.85
N ILE A 7 15.07 -48.15 1.30
CA ILE A 7 15.60 -46.80 1.54
C ILE A 7 15.66 -46.00 0.22
N LEU A 8 16.16 -46.61 -0.86
CA LEU A 8 16.21 -45.97 -2.18
C LEU A 8 14.81 -45.58 -2.67
N LEU A 9 13.83 -46.48 -2.52
CA LEU A 9 12.45 -46.23 -2.92
C LEU A 9 11.81 -45.09 -2.12
N ILE A 10 12.01 -45.07 -0.80
CA ILE A 10 11.53 -43.99 0.08
C ILE A 10 12.16 -42.65 -0.32
N ALA A 11 13.47 -42.62 -0.59
CA ALA A 11 14.16 -41.41 -1.02
C ALA A 11 13.63 -40.89 -2.37
N LEU A 12 13.36 -41.79 -3.33
CA LEU A 12 12.77 -41.41 -4.62
C LEU A 12 11.36 -40.84 -4.48
N ILE A 13 10.52 -41.45 -3.63
CA ILE A 13 9.17 -40.97 -3.34
C ILE A 13 9.25 -39.59 -2.67
N ALA A 14 10.08 -39.44 -1.64
CA ALA A 14 10.25 -38.16 -0.95
C ALA A 14 10.75 -37.06 -1.90
N GLY A 15 11.72 -37.36 -2.78
CA GLY A 15 12.20 -36.44 -3.80
C GLY A 15 11.10 -36.04 -4.80
N SER A 16 10.29 -37.00 -5.24
CA SER A 16 9.16 -36.73 -6.15
C SER A 16 8.09 -35.86 -5.50
N CYS A 17 7.76 -36.13 -4.24
CA CYS A 17 6.85 -35.30 -3.44
C CYS A 17 7.39 -33.88 -3.26
N LEU A 18 8.69 -33.73 -2.99
CA LEU A 18 9.32 -32.41 -2.85
C LEU A 18 9.24 -31.62 -4.16
N VAL A 19 9.56 -32.24 -5.29
CA VAL A 19 9.46 -31.58 -6.61
C VAL A 19 8.02 -31.19 -6.91
N ALA A 20 7.05 -32.07 -6.67
CA ALA A 20 5.64 -31.76 -6.86
C ALA A 20 5.18 -30.59 -5.97
N PHE A 21 5.65 -30.55 -4.72
CA PHE A 21 5.39 -29.43 -3.80
C PHE A 21 6.00 -28.12 -4.30
N LEU A 22 7.26 -28.11 -4.75
CA LEU A 22 7.90 -26.90 -5.29
C LEU A 22 7.20 -26.38 -6.54
N ILE A 23 6.82 -27.29 -7.46
CA ILE A 23 6.02 -26.94 -8.65
C ILE A 23 4.66 -26.36 -8.23
N TRP A 24 4.00 -26.96 -7.24
CA TRP A 24 2.77 -26.41 -6.71
C TRP A 24 2.99 -25.03 -6.11
N ALA A 25 4.01 -24.83 -5.26
CA ALA A 25 4.32 -23.56 -4.60
C ALA A 25 4.55 -22.43 -5.61
N GLU A 26 5.24 -22.72 -6.72
CA GLU A 26 5.51 -21.77 -7.81
C GLU A 26 4.25 -21.41 -8.62
N ARG A 27 3.27 -22.32 -8.75
CA ARG A 27 2.03 -22.04 -9.49
C ARG A 27 1.14 -21.05 -8.74
N ARG A 28 0.93 -19.86 -9.31
CA ARG A 28 0.07 -18.80 -8.75
C ARG A 28 -1.10 -18.49 -9.71
N PRO A 29 -2.16 -19.33 -9.74
CA PRO A 29 -3.29 -19.09 -10.64
C PRO A 29 -4.02 -17.79 -10.26
N ALA A 30 -4.40 -17.02 -11.28
CA ALA A 30 -5.24 -15.84 -11.06
C ALA A 30 -6.62 -16.27 -10.54
N ALA A 31 -7.14 -15.53 -9.58
CA ALA A 31 -8.51 -15.72 -9.13
C ALA A 31 -9.38 -14.68 -9.82
N HIS A 32 -10.58 -15.08 -10.20
CA HIS A 32 -11.57 -14.16 -10.75
C HIS A 32 -12.22 -13.44 -9.57
N TYR A 33 -11.90 -12.16 -9.41
CA TYR A 33 -12.47 -11.30 -8.38
C TYR A 33 -13.02 -10.04 -9.02
N LEU A 34 -14.24 -9.67 -8.62
CA LEU A 34 -14.85 -8.40 -9.00
C LEU A 34 -14.61 -7.41 -7.88
N SER A 35 -13.62 -6.53 -8.07
CA SER A 35 -13.40 -5.40 -7.18
C SER A 35 -14.63 -4.49 -7.17
N ASP A 36 -15.10 -4.09 -5.99
CA ASP A 36 -16.15 -3.06 -5.89
C ASP A 36 -15.60 -1.71 -6.33
N LEU A 37 -15.91 -1.28 -7.55
CA LEU A 37 -15.39 -0.05 -8.16
C LEU A 37 -16.18 1.21 -7.80
N ARG A 38 -17.26 1.07 -7.02
CA ARG A 38 -18.10 2.21 -6.65
C ARG A 38 -17.28 3.22 -5.88
N SER A 39 -17.63 4.49 -6.07
CA SER A 39 -17.07 5.58 -5.30
C SER A 39 -18.08 6.71 -5.13
N SER A 40 -17.96 7.46 -4.04
CA SER A 40 -18.80 8.62 -3.75
C SER A 40 -17.95 9.87 -3.56
N ILE A 41 -18.39 10.99 -4.12
CA ILE A 41 -17.72 12.27 -4.01
C ILE A 41 -18.44 13.14 -2.97
N SER A 42 -17.67 13.72 -2.07
CA SER A 42 -18.08 14.82 -1.19
C SER A 42 -17.27 16.05 -1.56
N SER A 43 -17.94 17.07 -2.07
CA SER A 43 -17.34 18.34 -2.49
C SER A 43 -18.30 19.47 -2.20
N ALA A 44 -17.80 20.58 -1.67
CA ALA A 44 -18.55 21.84 -1.74
C ALA A 44 -18.60 22.33 -3.21
N PRO A 45 -19.56 23.22 -3.55
CA PRO A 45 -19.53 23.92 -4.84
C PRO A 45 -18.19 24.64 -5.05
N ALA A 46 -17.71 24.68 -6.29
CA ALA A 46 -16.49 25.41 -6.62
C ALA A 46 -16.65 26.91 -6.32
N PRO A 47 -15.65 27.57 -5.74
CA PRO A 47 -15.65 29.02 -5.60
C PRO A 47 -15.56 29.69 -6.98
N ALA A 48 -15.91 30.98 -7.05
CA ALA A 48 -15.86 31.74 -8.31
C ALA A 48 -14.45 31.78 -8.94
N GLN A 49 -13.42 31.80 -8.10
CA GLN A 49 -12.02 31.72 -8.50
C GLN A 49 -11.30 30.67 -7.64
N THR A 50 -10.56 29.79 -8.29
CA THR A 50 -9.80 28.72 -7.64
C THR A 50 -8.39 28.67 -8.19
N ARG A 51 -7.43 28.34 -7.32
CA ARG A 51 -6.03 28.09 -7.69
C ARG A 51 -5.67 26.59 -7.64
N GLY A 52 -6.67 25.71 -7.58
CA GLY A 52 -6.50 24.27 -7.49
C GLY A 52 -7.40 23.62 -6.43
N ASN A 53 -7.21 22.32 -6.23
CA ASN A 53 -7.98 21.56 -5.26
C ASN A 53 -7.17 20.40 -4.67
N LEU A 54 -7.52 20.04 -3.44
CA LEU A 54 -7.05 18.83 -2.79
C LEU A 54 -8.13 17.76 -2.90
N LEU A 55 -7.80 16.65 -3.56
CA LEU A 55 -8.64 15.47 -3.65
C LEU A 55 -8.07 14.34 -2.78
N LEU A 56 -8.71 14.06 -1.66
CA LEU A 56 -8.35 12.93 -0.81
C LEU A 56 -9.15 11.70 -1.21
N ILE A 57 -8.47 10.58 -1.44
CA ILE A 57 -9.13 9.31 -1.76
C ILE A 57 -8.95 8.36 -0.58
N ARG A 58 -10.06 7.98 0.06
CA ARG A 58 -10.12 6.89 1.04
C ARG A 58 -10.62 5.61 0.33
N PRO A 59 -9.74 4.84 -0.33
CA PRO A 59 -10.13 3.65 -1.06
C PRO A 59 -10.61 2.55 -0.12
N GLN A 60 -11.65 1.83 -0.52
CA GLN A 60 -12.10 0.64 0.19
C GLN A 60 -11.44 -0.60 -0.40
N LEU A 61 -10.35 -1.07 0.21
CA LEU A 61 -9.48 -2.13 -0.31
C LEU A 61 -9.68 -3.46 0.43
N TYR A 62 -9.53 -4.54 -0.32
CA TYR A 62 -9.63 -5.92 0.14
C TYR A 62 -8.40 -6.72 -0.30
N PRO A 63 -8.18 -7.92 0.28
CA PRO A 63 -7.02 -8.74 -0.02
C PRO A 63 -6.79 -8.97 -1.51
N MET A 64 -7.88 -9.28 -2.22
CA MET A 64 -7.88 -9.57 -3.65
C MET A 64 -7.47 -8.36 -4.52
N ASP A 65 -7.65 -7.13 -4.05
CA ASP A 65 -7.20 -5.93 -4.77
C ASP A 65 -5.66 -5.90 -4.86
N TYR A 66 -4.96 -6.58 -3.95
CA TYR A 66 -3.49 -6.71 -3.96
C TYR A 66 -2.99 -8.00 -4.61
N GLN A 67 -3.86 -8.79 -5.25
CA GLN A 67 -3.40 -9.99 -5.97
C GLN A 67 -2.40 -9.64 -7.08
N SER A 68 -2.62 -8.50 -7.73
CA SER A 68 -1.70 -7.91 -8.70
C SER A 68 -1.73 -6.39 -8.60
N PRO A 69 -0.64 -5.68 -8.95
CA PRO A 69 -0.65 -4.22 -9.06
C PRO A 69 -1.75 -3.70 -10.01
N ALA A 70 -2.11 -4.49 -11.03
CA ALA A 70 -3.16 -4.14 -11.97
C ALA A 70 -4.57 -4.10 -11.34
N HIS A 71 -4.88 -4.98 -10.38
CA HIS A 71 -6.15 -4.94 -9.65
C HIS A 71 -6.25 -3.70 -8.76
N LEU A 72 -5.18 -3.39 -8.03
CA LEU A 72 -5.12 -2.15 -7.25
C LEU A 72 -5.23 -0.93 -8.15
N ARG A 73 -4.54 -0.92 -9.30
CA ARG A 73 -4.67 0.15 -10.30
C ARG A 73 -6.11 0.31 -10.74
N LEU A 74 -6.80 -0.77 -11.10
CA LEU A 74 -8.19 -0.73 -11.56
C LEU A 74 -9.11 -0.09 -10.51
N LYS A 75 -8.93 -0.41 -9.23
CA LYS A 75 -9.67 0.19 -8.12
C LYS A 75 -9.43 1.70 -7.99
N LEU A 76 -8.17 2.12 -8.05
CA LEU A 76 -7.78 3.53 -7.91
C LEU A 76 -8.15 4.35 -9.15
N ALA A 77 -7.99 3.76 -10.33
CA ALA A 77 -8.40 4.34 -11.60
C ALA A 77 -9.90 4.59 -11.63
N ALA A 78 -10.74 3.66 -11.18
CA ALA A 78 -12.18 3.88 -11.11
C ALA A 78 -12.58 5.06 -10.21
N ALA A 79 -11.86 5.28 -9.10
CA ALA A 79 -12.05 6.46 -8.26
C ALA A 79 -11.63 7.75 -8.99
N LEU A 80 -10.47 7.74 -9.64
CA LEU A 80 -9.96 8.89 -10.39
C LEU A 80 -10.80 9.20 -11.64
N ASP A 81 -11.35 8.19 -12.30
CA ASP A 81 -12.30 8.35 -13.40
C ASP A 81 -13.55 9.09 -12.94
N ASN A 82 -14.13 8.70 -11.79
CA ASN A 82 -15.27 9.42 -11.19
C ASN A 82 -14.91 10.88 -10.87
N ALA A 83 -13.72 11.13 -10.31
CA ALA A 83 -13.25 12.49 -10.05
C ALA A 83 -13.09 13.31 -11.34
N ARG A 84 -12.56 12.70 -12.41
CA ARG A 84 -12.39 13.33 -13.72
C ARG A 84 -13.74 13.69 -14.33
N ASP A 85 -14.69 12.76 -14.30
CA ASP A 85 -16.03 12.94 -14.84
C ASP A 85 -16.81 14.03 -14.08
N ALA A 86 -16.50 14.22 -12.79
CA ALA A 86 -17.00 15.32 -11.97
C ALA A 86 -16.23 16.65 -12.15
N GLY A 87 -15.23 16.71 -13.03
CA GLY A 87 -14.43 17.93 -13.28
C GLY A 87 -13.48 18.32 -12.14
N LEU A 88 -13.10 17.36 -11.28
CA LEU A 88 -12.27 17.61 -10.10
C LEU A 88 -10.77 17.42 -10.34
N LEU A 89 -10.36 17.01 -11.56
CA LEU A 89 -8.96 16.78 -11.88
C LEU A 89 -8.45 17.83 -12.87
N GLY A 90 -7.29 18.39 -12.55
CA GLY A 90 -6.57 19.34 -13.37
C GLY A 90 -5.08 19.41 -12.99
N PRO A 91 -4.30 20.26 -13.69
CA PRO A 91 -2.87 20.40 -13.43
C PRO A 91 -2.54 20.91 -12.03
N ASP A 92 -3.44 21.69 -11.42
CA ASP A 92 -3.30 22.23 -10.06
C ASP A 92 -4.02 21.38 -9.00
N THR A 93 -4.40 20.15 -9.33
CA THR A 93 -5.01 19.21 -8.39
C THR A 93 -3.92 18.39 -7.69
N LEU A 94 -3.93 18.42 -6.36
CA LEU A 94 -3.22 17.45 -5.53
C LEU A 94 -4.15 16.28 -5.20
N VAL A 95 -3.82 15.08 -5.66
CA VAL A 95 -4.47 13.86 -5.21
C VAL A 95 -3.66 13.24 -4.07
N ALA A 96 -4.32 12.88 -2.97
CA ALA A 96 -3.67 12.24 -1.82
C ALA A 96 -4.25 10.85 -1.53
N LEU A 97 -3.36 9.86 -1.39
CA LEU A 97 -3.66 8.48 -1.02
C LEU A 97 -3.18 8.15 0.40
N PRO A 98 -3.81 7.17 1.09
CA PRO A 98 -3.52 6.93 2.50
C PRO A 98 -2.19 6.23 2.77
N GLU A 99 -1.75 6.36 4.01
CA GLU A 99 -0.60 5.63 4.55
C GLU A 99 -0.78 4.11 4.41
N HIS A 100 0.33 3.41 4.21
CA HIS A 100 0.44 1.96 4.00
C HIS A 100 -0.25 1.37 2.78
N ILE A 101 -0.86 2.18 1.90
CA ILE A 101 -1.45 1.68 0.66
C ILE A 101 -0.45 0.87 -0.20
N GLY A 102 0.83 1.22 -0.19
CA GLY A 102 1.87 0.49 -0.92
C GLY A 102 2.38 -0.76 -0.19
N THR A 103 2.25 -0.81 1.14
CA THR A 103 2.86 -1.88 1.95
C THR A 103 2.28 -3.25 1.62
N TRP A 104 1.01 -3.28 1.25
CA TRP A 104 0.27 -4.49 0.94
C TRP A 104 0.58 -5.08 -0.44
N LEU A 105 1.40 -4.41 -1.26
CA LEU A 105 1.99 -5.04 -2.47
C LEU A 105 2.79 -6.30 -2.13
N LEU A 106 3.17 -6.47 -0.86
CA LEU A 106 3.62 -7.73 -0.25
C LEU A 106 2.75 -8.95 -0.62
N ALA A 107 1.44 -8.75 -0.73
CA ALA A 107 0.47 -9.79 -1.05
C ALA A 107 0.44 -10.18 -2.53
N ARG A 108 1.22 -9.53 -3.40
CA ARG A 108 1.27 -9.84 -4.83
C ARG A 108 1.60 -11.31 -5.06
N GLY A 109 0.84 -11.92 -5.97
CA GLY A 109 1.11 -13.27 -6.49
C GLY A 109 1.00 -14.37 -5.44
N GLU A 110 0.32 -14.12 -4.32
CA GLU A 110 0.07 -15.13 -3.31
C GLU A 110 -1.01 -16.14 -3.74
N LYS A 111 -1.14 -17.21 -2.96
CA LYS A 111 -2.16 -18.25 -3.18
C LYS A 111 -3.56 -17.67 -3.03
N VAL A 112 -4.55 -18.26 -3.72
CA VAL A 112 -5.94 -17.75 -3.65
C VAL A 112 -6.46 -17.80 -2.21
N GLU A 113 -6.08 -18.86 -1.51
CA GLU A 113 -6.42 -19.13 -0.13
C GLU A 113 -5.83 -18.10 0.83
N PHE A 114 -4.68 -17.50 0.51
CA PHE A 114 -4.10 -16.40 1.28
C PHE A 114 -5.03 -15.18 1.30
N TYR A 115 -5.69 -14.86 0.18
CA TYR A 115 -6.62 -13.72 0.11
C TYR A 115 -7.99 -14.01 0.75
N GLN A 116 -8.34 -15.29 0.92
CA GLN A 116 -9.58 -15.74 1.55
C GLN A 116 -9.43 -16.03 3.05
N ALA A 117 -8.19 -15.97 3.55
CA ALA A 117 -7.86 -16.25 4.93
C ALA A 117 -8.67 -15.37 5.88
N ARG A 118 -9.18 -16.00 6.96
CA ARG A 118 -10.06 -15.38 7.94
C ARG A 118 -9.34 -15.00 9.23
N SER A 119 -8.12 -15.51 9.42
CA SER A 119 -7.30 -15.26 10.60
C SER A 119 -5.86 -14.96 10.22
N ARG A 120 -5.14 -14.25 11.09
CA ARG A 120 -3.70 -14.00 10.93
C ARG A 120 -2.89 -15.29 10.87
N GLN A 121 -3.34 -16.35 11.55
CA GLN A 121 -2.64 -17.64 11.50
C GLN A 121 -2.78 -18.27 10.11
N GLU A 122 -3.99 -18.30 9.53
CA GLU A 122 -4.19 -18.82 8.16
C GLU A 122 -3.37 -18.04 7.13
N VAL A 123 -3.29 -16.72 7.27
CA VAL A 123 -2.45 -15.87 6.42
C VAL A 123 -0.99 -16.34 6.47
N ARG A 124 -0.44 -16.55 7.67
CA ARG A 124 0.94 -17.01 7.88
C ARG A 124 1.16 -18.41 7.33
N ASP A 125 0.22 -19.33 7.55
CA ASP A 125 0.32 -20.70 7.06
C ASP A 125 0.39 -20.72 5.53
N TRP A 126 -0.47 -19.94 4.86
CA TRP A 126 -0.44 -19.83 3.39
C TRP A 126 0.82 -19.13 2.87
N LEU A 127 1.36 -18.15 3.60
CA LEU A 127 2.65 -17.52 3.26
C LEU A 127 3.80 -18.52 3.32
N LEU A 128 3.90 -19.31 4.40
CA LEU A 128 4.95 -20.31 4.58
C LEU A 128 4.82 -21.43 3.54
N LEU A 129 3.60 -21.92 3.29
CA LEU A 129 3.35 -22.96 2.28
C LEU A 129 3.63 -22.46 0.86
N GLY A 130 3.31 -21.20 0.56
CA GLY A 130 3.54 -20.59 -0.76
C GLY A 130 5.00 -20.23 -1.01
N ASN A 131 5.78 -19.94 0.04
CA ASN A 131 7.14 -19.41 -0.07
C ASN A 131 8.14 -20.36 0.59
N PRO A 132 8.62 -21.40 -0.11
CA PRO A 132 9.47 -22.44 0.49
C PRO A 132 10.81 -21.90 1.00
N LEU A 133 11.39 -20.88 0.37
CA LEU A 133 12.61 -20.23 0.84
C LEU A 133 12.38 -19.54 2.19
N LEU A 134 11.28 -18.80 2.33
CA LEU A 134 10.87 -18.18 3.59
C LEU A 134 10.63 -19.22 4.68
N ALA A 135 10.02 -20.37 4.34
CA ALA A 135 9.80 -21.46 5.29
C ALA A 135 11.11 -22.09 5.79
N ILE A 136 12.10 -22.26 4.90
CA ILE A 136 13.44 -22.73 5.27
C ILE A 136 14.12 -21.72 6.20
N GLU A 137 14.10 -20.43 5.85
CA GLU A 137 14.67 -19.37 6.67
C GLU A 137 14.02 -19.30 8.05
N ALA A 138 12.68 -19.34 8.10
CA ALA A 138 11.90 -19.38 9.33
C ALA A 138 12.31 -20.52 10.27
N LEU A 139 12.54 -21.72 9.71
CA LEU A 139 12.98 -22.89 10.47
C LEU A 139 14.44 -22.76 10.94
N LEU A 140 15.35 -22.32 10.07
CA LEU A 140 16.78 -22.20 10.39
C LEU A 140 17.05 -21.12 11.44
N LEU A 141 16.32 -20.01 11.39
CA LEU A 141 16.52 -18.85 12.25
C LEU A 141 15.56 -18.81 13.45
N ASN A 142 14.69 -19.82 13.60
CA ASN A 142 13.62 -19.89 14.61
C ASN A 142 12.86 -18.56 14.71
N LEU A 143 12.36 -18.08 13.56
CA LEU A 143 11.67 -16.79 13.51
C LEU A 143 10.34 -16.88 14.26
N ASP A 144 10.10 -15.88 15.12
CA ASP A 144 8.77 -15.64 15.67
C ASP A 144 7.86 -14.96 14.62
N ALA A 145 6.64 -14.62 15.01
CA ALA A 145 5.66 -14.03 14.08
C ALA A 145 6.14 -12.69 13.50
N GLU A 146 6.67 -11.80 14.33
CA GLU A 146 7.07 -10.45 13.89
C GLU A 146 8.29 -10.50 12.97
N ARG A 147 9.26 -11.36 13.30
CA ARG A 147 10.46 -11.56 12.47
C ARG A 147 10.14 -12.27 11.15
N LEU A 148 9.12 -13.14 11.12
CA LEU A 148 8.65 -13.76 9.87
C LEU A 148 8.05 -12.72 8.92
N ASP A 149 7.23 -11.81 9.44
CA ASP A 149 6.63 -10.77 8.63
C ASP A 149 7.69 -9.78 8.09
N GLU A 150 8.70 -9.45 8.90
CA GLU A 150 9.85 -8.67 8.44
C GLU A 150 10.66 -9.40 7.37
N ALA A 151 10.94 -10.70 7.54
CA ALA A 151 11.65 -11.50 6.53
C ALA A 151 10.89 -11.52 5.19
N LEU A 152 9.56 -11.64 5.24
CA LEU A 152 8.73 -11.57 4.03
C LEU A 152 8.80 -10.20 3.35
N LEU A 153 8.75 -9.11 4.13
CA LEU A 153 8.91 -7.75 3.61
C LEU A 153 10.24 -7.59 2.89
N ARG A 154 11.33 -8.07 3.50
CA ARG A 154 12.68 -8.02 2.89
C ARG A 154 12.77 -8.85 1.62
N MET A 155 12.26 -10.07 1.66
CA MET A 155 12.24 -10.98 0.50
C MET A 155 11.54 -10.37 -0.72
N LYS A 156 10.51 -9.54 -0.52
CA LYS A 156 9.72 -8.92 -1.60
C LYS A 156 10.04 -7.45 -1.86
N ALA A 157 10.98 -6.86 -1.11
CA ALA A 157 11.18 -5.42 -1.05
C ALA A 157 11.49 -4.77 -2.42
N GLU A 158 12.36 -5.40 -3.21
CA GLU A 158 12.72 -4.88 -4.53
C GLU A 158 11.51 -4.86 -5.48
N GLN A 159 10.77 -5.96 -5.57
CA GLN A 159 9.55 -6.01 -6.40
C GLN A 159 8.49 -5.02 -5.91
N MET A 160 8.34 -4.88 -4.59
CA MET A 160 7.40 -3.93 -3.99
C MET A 160 7.77 -2.48 -4.34
N ALA A 161 9.05 -2.12 -4.30
CA ALA A 161 9.54 -0.81 -4.69
C ALA A 161 9.22 -0.49 -6.16
N GLU A 162 9.48 -1.44 -7.06
CA GLU A 162 9.16 -1.30 -8.48
C GLU A 162 7.65 -1.15 -8.73
N ASP A 163 6.85 -2.01 -8.10
CA ASP A 163 5.40 -2.00 -8.24
C ASP A 163 4.77 -0.70 -7.73
N TYR A 164 5.26 -0.22 -6.58
CA TYR A 164 4.84 1.04 -5.99
C TYR A 164 5.11 2.20 -6.96
N GLN A 165 6.33 2.30 -7.46
CA GLN A 165 6.70 3.38 -8.38
C GLN A 165 5.92 3.31 -9.69
N GLN A 166 5.81 2.13 -10.31
CA GLN A 166 5.11 1.97 -11.59
C GLN A 166 3.62 2.26 -11.45
N LEU A 167 2.99 1.78 -10.38
CA LEU A 167 1.57 1.98 -10.12
C LEU A 167 1.24 3.47 -9.93
N PHE A 168 1.87 4.11 -8.96
CA PHE A 168 1.50 5.47 -8.56
C PHE A 168 2.03 6.51 -9.55
N GLY A 169 3.25 6.34 -10.10
CA GLY A 169 3.74 7.16 -11.20
C GLY A 169 2.89 6.99 -12.46
N GLY A 170 2.40 5.78 -12.73
CA GLY A 170 1.46 5.50 -13.82
C GLY A 170 0.15 6.26 -13.68
N LEU A 171 -0.48 6.19 -12.50
CA LEU A 171 -1.72 6.91 -12.20
C LEU A 171 -1.53 8.44 -12.29
N ALA A 172 -0.46 8.98 -11.71
CA ALA A 172 -0.18 10.42 -11.77
C ALA A 172 -0.07 10.92 -13.22
N ARG A 173 0.63 10.16 -14.08
CA ARG A 173 0.79 10.46 -15.51
C ARG A 173 -0.51 10.33 -16.30
N GLU A 174 -1.26 9.26 -16.08
CA GLU A 174 -2.51 8.97 -16.80
C GLU A 174 -3.58 10.03 -16.54
N TYR A 175 -3.69 10.46 -15.28
CA TYR A 175 -4.67 11.46 -14.86
C TYR A 175 -4.13 12.89 -14.88
N ARG A 176 -2.83 13.08 -15.17
CA ARG A 176 -2.15 14.38 -15.26
C ARG A 176 -2.30 15.22 -13.99
N VAL A 177 -2.09 14.59 -12.84
CA VAL A 177 -2.19 15.21 -11.51
C VAL A 177 -0.90 15.07 -10.73
N THR A 178 -0.69 15.94 -9.75
CA THR A 178 0.31 15.66 -8.71
C THR A 178 -0.29 14.67 -7.72
N LEU A 179 0.41 13.56 -7.45
CA LEU A 179 -0.08 12.47 -6.62
C LEU A 179 0.83 12.26 -5.40
N LEU A 180 0.31 12.53 -4.21
CA LEU A 180 0.87 12.01 -2.95
C LEU A 180 0.44 10.54 -2.83
N ALA A 181 1.38 9.63 -3.10
CA ALA A 181 1.10 8.21 -3.32
C ALA A 181 0.78 7.39 -2.05
N GLY A 182 0.56 8.05 -0.92
CA GLY A 182 0.52 7.39 0.38
C GLY A 182 1.89 6.83 0.74
N SER A 183 1.94 5.70 1.44
CA SER A 183 3.21 5.15 1.92
C SER A 183 3.38 3.64 1.79
N ILE A 184 4.64 3.22 1.89
CA ILE A 184 5.11 1.84 1.77
C ILE A 184 6.23 1.56 2.78
N LEU A 185 6.25 0.35 3.34
CA LEU A 185 7.38 -0.12 4.13
C LEU A 185 8.43 -0.80 3.26
N LEU A 186 9.67 -0.33 3.36
CA LEU A 186 10.83 -0.89 2.67
C LEU A 186 12.06 -0.89 3.60
N PRO A 187 12.97 -1.87 3.49
CA PRO A 187 14.29 -1.82 4.13
C PRO A 187 15.17 -0.77 3.44
N GLU A 188 15.69 0.17 4.21
CA GLU A 188 16.61 1.23 3.78
C GLU A 188 16.34 1.79 2.36
N PRO A 189 15.14 2.35 2.13
CA PRO A 189 14.74 2.80 0.80
C PRO A 189 15.53 4.04 0.38
N ARG A 190 15.86 4.10 -0.91
CA ARG A 190 16.56 5.23 -1.53
C ARG A 190 16.06 5.48 -2.93
N VAL A 191 16.16 6.74 -3.37
CA VAL A 191 15.85 7.12 -4.76
C VAL A 191 17.16 7.46 -5.45
N GLU A 192 17.52 6.68 -6.46
CA GLU A 192 18.71 6.85 -7.29
C GLU A 192 18.29 6.96 -8.74
N ASP A 193 18.72 8.02 -9.44
CA ASP A 193 18.39 8.27 -10.85
C ASP A 193 16.88 8.17 -11.18
N GLY A 194 16.04 8.64 -10.25
CA GLY A 194 14.58 8.61 -10.38
C GLY A 194 13.95 7.23 -10.18
N ARG A 195 14.72 6.23 -9.72
CA ARG A 195 14.24 4.89 -9.37
C ARG A 195 14.25 4.70 -7.86
N LEU A 196 13.15 4.17 -7.33
CA LEU A 196 13.04 3.71 -5.96
C LEU A 196 13.71 2.35 -5.83
N LEU A 197 14.68 2.26 -4.93
CA LEU A 197 15.40 1.05 -4.59
C LEU A 197 15.20 0.72 -3.12
N SER A 198 15.27 -0.57 -2.81
CA SER A 198 15.33 -1.05 -1.43
C SER A 198 16.74 -1.51 -1.08
N GLY A 199 17.17 -1.26 0.16
CA GLY A 199 18.44 -1.73 0.70
C GLY A 199 18.27 -2.85 1.73
N GLU A 200 19.30 -3.06 2.55
CA GLU A 200 19.36 -4.15 3.55
C GLU A 200 19.22 -3.64 4.99
N GLY A 201 19.22 -2.33 5.20
CA GLY A 201 19.17 -1.72 6.54
C GLY A 201 17.80 -1.79 7.24
N PRO A 202 17.54 -0.87 8.18
CA PRO A 202 16.30 -0.86 8.95
C PRO A 202 15.07 -0.61 8.05
N LEU A 203 13.94 -1.22 8.40
CA LEU A 203 12.67 -0.89 7.78
C LEU A 203 12.33 0.59 8.01
N ARG A 204 11.76 1.23 6.98
CA ARG A 204 11.32 2.63 7.01
C ARG A 204 9.97 2.75 6.34
N ASN A 205 9.13 3.65 6.86
CA ASN A 205 7.93 4.08 6.16
C ASN A 205 8.32 5.18 5.17
N LEU A 206 8.09 4.93 3.89
CA LEU A 206 8.41 5.83 2.79
C LEU A 206 7.13 6.40 2.19
N SER A 207 7.09 7.70 1.96
CA SER A 207 6.09 8.34 1.10
C SER A 207 6.75 9.13 -0.02
N LEU A 208 6.20 8.99 -1.23
CA LEU A 208 6.63 9.70 -2.44
C LEU A 208 5.52 10.60 -2.99
N VAL A 209 5.95 11.66 -3.67
CA VAL A 209 5.08 12.50 -4.51
C VAL A 209 5.46 12.26 -5.96
N PHE A 210 4.48 12.06 -6.82
CA PHE A 210 4.66 11.93 -8.27
C PHE A 210 4.11 13.15 -8.98
N SER A 211 4.87 13.66 -9.95
CA SER A 211 4.45 14.74 -10.84
C SER A 211 3.35 14.29 -11.81
N PRO A 212 2.68 15.22 -12.52
CA PRO A 212 1.79 14.91 -13.63
C PRO A 212 2.45 14.15 -14.80
N GLN A 213 3.78 14.01 -14.81
CA GLN A 213 4.52 13.22 -15.79
C GLN A 213 4.84 11.81 -15.28
N GLY A 214 4.47 11.49 -14.03
CA GLY A 214 4.75 10.21 -13.38
C GLY A 214 6.17 10.08 -12.84
N THR A 215 6.91 11.18 -12.71
CA THR A 215 8.26 11.20 -12.14
C THR A 215 8.21 11.53 -10.66
N ILE A 216 9.12 10.96 -9.87
CA ILE A 216 9.25 11.31 -8.44
C ILE A 216 9.59 12.80 -8.32
N GLN A 217 8.86 13.52 -7.48
CA GLN A 217 9.03 14.95 -7.21
C GLN A 217 9.52 15.17 -5.78
N GLY A 218 10.55 16.01 -5.64
CA GLY A 218 11.14 16.33 -4.33
C GLY A 218 11.91 15.17 -3.72
N SER A 219 12.24 15.30 -2.43
CA SER A 219 12.93 14.25 -1.68
C SER A 219 11.96 13.23 -1.12
N PRO A 220 12.32 11.92 -1.08
CA PRO A 220 11.52 10.92 -0.40
C PRO A 220 11.33 11.29 1.08
N HIS A 221 10.12 11.12 1.59
CA HIS A 221 9.84 11.29 3.01
C HIS A 221 9.97 9.95 3.74
N LEU A 222 10.80 9.91 4.78
CA LEU A 222 11.17 8.68 5.47
C LEU A 222 10.94 8.78 6.98
N GLU A 223 10.04 7.95 7.52
CA GLU A 223 9.83 7.81 8.95
C GLU A 223 10.48 6.51 9.48
N PRO A 224 10.93 6.47 10.74
CA PRO A 224 11.38 5.23 11.34
C PRO A 224 10.24 4.22 11.46
N TRP A 225 10.59 2.94 11.38
CA TRP A 225 9.69 1.83 11.66
C TRP A 225 10.24 0.97 12.80
N PRO A 226 9.45 0.61 13.83
CA PRO A 226 8.05 0.99 14.08
C PRO A 226 7.85 2.49 14.26
N TRP A 227 6.64 2.98 13.98
CA TRP A 227 6.29 4.40 14.13
C TRP A 227 6.52 4.89 15.57
N ARG A 228 6.99 6.14 15.69
CA ARG A 228 7.22 6.80 16.99
C ARG A 228 6.65 8.22 16.93
N ALA A 229 5.95 8.61 17.98
CA ALA A 229 5.31 9.93 18.08
C ALA A 229 6.27 11.11 18.02
N ASP A 230 7.54 10.88 18.34
CA ASP A 230 8.58 11.89 18.45
C ASP A 230 9.37 12.07 17.14
N ALA A 231 8.96 11.39 16.06
CA ALA A 231 9.81 11.16 14.92
C ALA A 231 9.25 11.73 13.62
N THR A 232 10.08 12.57 13.01
CA THR A 232 10.07 13.01 11.61
C THR A 232 9.32 14.32 11.35
N PRO A 233 9.99 15.35 10.77
CA PRO A 233 9.34 16.59 10.40
C PRO A 233 8.28 16.33 9.33
N ALA A 234 7.18 17.07 9.37
CA ALA A 234 6.10 16.96 8.40
C ALA A 234 6.61 17.07 6.95
N GLN A 235 6.10 16.22 6.05
CA GLN A 235 6.44 16.25 4.64
C GLN A 235 5.86 17.52 4.01
N ARG A 236 6.64 18.22 3.19
CA ARG A 236 6.18 19.38 2.44
C ARG A 236 6.20 19.09 0.96
N LEU A 237 5.20 19.59 0.23
CA LEU A 237 5.15 19.53 -1.22
C LEU A 237 4.40 20.74 -1.77
N SER A 238 4.60 21.00 -3.06
CA SER A 238 4.02 22.15 -3.76
C SER A 238 3.31 21.68 -5.02
N VAL A 239 2.12 22.23 -5.26
CA VAL A 239 1.34 22.05 -6.50
C VAL A 239 0.93 23.42 -7.01
N GLY A 240 1.41 23.79 -8.20
CA GLY A 240 1.25 25.15 -8.71
C GLY A 240 1.85 26.18 -7.74
N THR A 241 1.01 27.09 -7.25
CA THR A 241 1.36 28.12 -6.25
C THR A 241 0.96 27.75 -4.82
N VAL A 242 0.53 26.50 -4.59
CA VAL A 242 -0.01 26.04 -3.30
C VAL A 242 1.00 25.12 -2.62
N ASP A 243 1.39 25.50 -1.40
CA ASP A 243 2.26 24.70 -0.54
C ASP A 243 1.46 23.94 0.51
N TYR A 244 1.73 22.63 0.62
CA TYR A 244 1.10 21.72 1.55
C TYR A 244 2.09 21.15 2.55
N ARG A 245 1.60 20.90 3.77
CA ARG A 245 2.26 20.11 4.80
C ARG A 245 1.42 18.86 5.09
N VAL A 246 2.04 17.70 5.07
CA VAL A 246 1.43 16.42 5.43
C VAL A 246 1.86 16.03 6.84
N GLU A 247 0.90 15.90 7.74
CA GLU A 247 1.09 15.43 9.10
C GLU A 247 0.56 14.01 9.22
N ARG A 248 1.30 13.14 9.93
CA ARG A 248 0.98 11.73 10.11
C ARG A 248 0.78 11.44 11.59
N ASP A 249 -0.29 10.72 11.92
CA ASP A 249 -0.60 10.37 13.29
C ASP A 249 -1.11 8.93 13.38
N TRP A 250 -0.63 8.23 14.39
CA TRP A 250 -0.95 6.84 14.70
C TRP A 250 -1.51 6.66 16.10
N ARG A 251 -1.54 7.73 16.92
CA ARG A 251 -2.04 7.71 18.31
C ARG A 251 -3.47 7.18 18.42
N PRO A 252 -4.37 7.38 17.42
CA PRO A 252 -5.70 6.76 17.45
C PRO A 252 -5.74 5.23 17.26
N GLY A 253 -4.59 4.55 17.12
CA GLY A 253 -4.49 3.10 16.96
C GLY A 253 -4.50 2.61 15.50
N TYR A 254 -4.45 3.53 14.54
CA TYR A 254 -4.39 3.28 13.10
C TYR A 254 -3.62 4.40 12.39
N PRO A 255 -2.99 4.14 11.23
CA PRO A 255 -2.28 5.15 10.48
C PRO A 255 -3.27 6.11 9.79
N GLN A 256 -3.10 7.40 10.05
CA GLN A 256 -3.78 8.46 9.33
C GLN A 256 -2.83 9.59 8.96
N SER A 257 -3.20 10.35 7.94
CA SER A 257 -2.52 11.59 7.57
C SER A 257 -3.51 12.73 7.33
N SER A 258 -3.09 13.97 7.57
CA SER A 258 -3.84 15.17 7.22
C SER A 258 -2.96 16.13 6.43
N LEU A 259 -3.57 16.86 5.51
CA LEU A 259 -2.90 17.87 4.71
C LEU A 259 -3.34 19.25 5.15
N HIS A 260 -2.36 20.14 5.34
CA HIS A 260 -2.53 21.51 5.77
C HIS A 260 -1.94 22.45 4.72
N LEU A 261 -2.62 23.56 4.43
CA LEU A 261 -1.97 24.64 3.69
C LEU A 261 -0.89 25.29 4.55
N VAL A 262 0.25 25.62 3.95
CA VAL A 262 1.31 26.32 4.68
C VAL A 262 0.92 27.77 4.98
N ASP A 263 0.25 28.42 4.03
CA ASP A 263 -0.11 29.84 4.09
C ASP A 263 -1.59 30.09 4.45
N GLY A 264 -2.27 29.14 5.08
CA GLY A 264 -3.68 29.32 5.44
C GLY A 264 -4.20 28.30 6.44
N ASP A 265 -5.44 28.50 6.89
CA ASP A 265 -6.07 27.70 7.96
C ASP A 265 -6.72 26.40 7.47
N LEU A 266 -6.57 26.08 6.18
CA LEU A 266 -7.22 24.90 5.60
C LEU A 266 -6.52 23.62 6.07
N SER A 267 -7.29 22.76 6.73
CA SER A 267 -6.90 21.41 7.15
C SER A 267 -7.83 20.39 6.51
N SER A 268 -7.27 19.33 5.95
CA SER A 268 -8.05 18.24 5.41
C SER A 268 -8.66 17.37 6.51
N PRO A 269 -9.80 16.71 6.27
CA PRO A 269 -10.17 15.53 7.03
C PRO A 269 -9.05 14.48 6.99
N ALA A 270 -9.00 13.63 8.01
CA ALA A 270 -8.01 12.55 8.09
C ALA A 270 -8.10 11.62 6.87
N LEU A 271 -6.95 11.18 6.38
CA LEU A 271 -6.80 10.24 5.27
C LEU A 271 -6.31 8.91 5.82
N PHE A 272 -7.10 7.86 5.60
CA PHE A 272 -6.84 6.52 6.10
C PHE A 272 -7.40 5.48 5.12
N LEU A 273 -6.88 4.25 5.19
CA LEU A 273 -7.36 3.12 4.41
C LEU A 273 -8.73 2.66 4.89
N ARG A 274 -9.62 2.27 3.97
CA ARG A 274 -10.90 1.64 4.26
C ARG A 274 -10.92 0.21 3.73
N GLY A 275 -11.88 -0.60 4.17
CA GLY A 275 -12.07 -1.97 3.71
C GLY A 275 -11.66 -3.01 4.75
N LYS A 276 -10.95 -4.05 4.33
CA LYS A 276 -10.51 -5.13 5.21
C LYS A 276 -9.15 -5.65 4.79
N LEU A 277 -8.11 -5.31 5.55
CA LEU A 277 -6.74 -5.76 5.38
C LEU A 277 -6.25 -6.18 6.77
N ASP A 278 -6.58 -7.41 7.17
CA ASP A 278 -6.32 -7.94 8.52
C ASP A 278 -4.97 -8.68 8.60
N TRP A 279 -4.09 -8.43 7.65
CA TRP A 279 -2.79 -9.08 7.54
C TRP A 279 -1.79 -8.51 8.54
N PRO A 280 -0.85 -9.33 9.03
CA PRO A 280 0.20 -8.85 9.91
C PRO A 280 1.25 -8.06 9.09
N ILE A 281 1.80 -7.01 9.70
CA ILE A 281 2.93 -6.24 9.16
C ILE A 281 4.03 -6.30 10.22
N GLY A 282 5.23 -6.75 9.84
CA GLY A 282 6.34 -6.91 10.79
C GLY A 282 6.63 -5.61 11.52
N GLY A 283 6.74 -5.63 12.84
CA GLY A 283 6.98 -4.45 13.68
C GLY A 283 5.74 -3.58 14.01
N ALA A 284 4.57 -3.85 13.42
CA ALA A 284 3.32 -3.25 13.90
C ALA A 284 2.84 -3.99 15.16
N SER A 285 2.41 -3.26 16.19
CA SER A 285 1.78 -3.89 17.37
C SER A 285 0.55 -4.71 16.95
N ARG A 286 0.31 -5.82 17.65
CA ARG A 286 -0.79 -6.76 17.37
C ARG A 286 -2.17 -6.08 17.43
N ASP A 287 -2.28 -4.97 18.14
CA ASP A 287 -3.51 -4.21 18.35
C ASP A 287 -3.73 -3.09 17.31
N ILE A 288 -2.79 -2.88 16.37
CA ILE A 288 -2.94 -1.88 15.31
C ILE A 288 -3.96 -2.39 14.29
N LEU A 289 -5.03 -1.61 14.12
CA LEU A 289 -5.98 -1.78 13.05
C LEU A 289 -5.58 -0.85 11.92
N LEU A 290 -4.92 -1.36 10.88
CA LEU A 290 -4.52 -0.52 9.74
C LEU A 290 -5.71 0.08 8.98
N ILE A 291 -6.91 -0.44 9.26
CA ILE A 291 -8.19 0.10 8.81
C ILE A 291 -9.06 0.33 10.05
N PRO A 292 -9.37 1.59 10.41
CA PRO A 292 -10.24 1.87 11.53
C PRO A 292 -11.67 1.38 11.26
N ARG A 293 -12.28 0.73 12.26
CA ARG A 293 -13.69 0.27 12.20
C ARG A 293 -14.68 1.30 12.76
N GLU A 294 -14.24 2.10 13.72
CA GLU A 294 -15.08 3.02 14.49
C GLU A 294 -14.67 4.48 14.25
N VAL A 295 -14.49 4.84 12.98
CA VAL A 295 -14.19 6.22 12.57
C VAL A 295 -15.29 6.74 11.67
N GLU A 296 -15.65 8.01 11.88
CA GLU A 296 -16.67 8.69 11.09
C GLU A 296 -16.31 8.65 9.60
N GLN A 297 -17.23 8.10 8.83
CA GLN A 297 -17.10 7.98 7.39
C GLN A 297 -17.67 9.21 6.72
N ALA A 298 -17.07 9.63 5.61
CA ALA A 298 -17.56 10.78 4.85
C ALA A 298 -18.98 10.58 4.29
N SER A 299 -19.37 9.32 4.09
CA SER A 299 -20.66 8.92 3.57
C SER A 299 -21.01 7.51 4.05
N PRO A 300 -22.29 7.15 4.23
CA PRO A 300 -22.70 5.76 4.42
C PRO A 300 -22.58 4.92 3.13
N ALA A 301 -22.30 5.54 1.98
CA ALA A 301 -22.17 4.84 0.72
C ALA A 301 -21.00 3.83 0.72
N PRO A 302 -21.20 2.64 0.12
CA PRO A 302 -20.14 1.67 -0.07
C PRO A 302 -19.13 2.12 -1.13
N GLY A 303 -18.00 1.44 -1.24
CA GLY A 303 -16.94 1.76 -2.18
C GLY A 303 -16.04 2.89 -1.69
N SER A 304 -15.15 3.39 -2.55
CA SER A 304 -14.16 4.42 -2.18
C SER A 304 -14.81 5.78 -1.89
N HIS A 305 -14.26 6.55 -0.94
CA HIS A 305 -14.72 7.92 -0.69
C HIS A 305 -13.73 8.92 -1.23
N LEU A 306 -14.24 9.90 -1.96
CA LEU A 306 -13.48 11.02 -2.51
C LEU A 306 -13.93 12.28 -1.79
N LEU A 307 -12.99 12.97 -1.16
CA LEU A 307 -13.22 14.22 -0.46
C LEU A 307 -12.47 15.31 -1.22
N ASN A 308 -13.22 16.24 -1.79
CA ASN A 308 -12.65 17.35 -2.54
C ASN A 308 -12.73 18.63 -1.72
N ILE A 309 -11.61 19.35 -1.68
CA ILE A 309 -11.48 20.64 -1.02
C ILE A 309 -10.91 21.63 -2.02
N TRP A 310 -11.72 22.63 -2.40
CA TRP A 310 -11.29 23.71 -3.27
C TRP A 310 -10.33 24.65 -2.55
N ILE A 311 -9.27 25.06 -3.24
CA ILE A 311 -8.38 26.12 -2.79
C ILE A 311 -8.83 27.41 -3.49
N ALA A 312 -9.41 28.33 -2.74
CA ALA A 312 -9.82 29.63 -3.26
C ALA A 312 -8.59 30.44 -3.71
N ALA A 313 -8.76 31.21 -4.78
CA ALA A 313 -7.85 32.32 -5.06
C ALA A 313 -8.15 33.46 -4.09
N GLU A 314 -7.11 34.09 -3.54
CA GLU A 314 -7.24 35.34 -2.76
C GLU A 314 -7.63 36.51 -3.67
#